data_AF-A0A8C0ZN88-F1
#
_entry.id   AF-A0A8C0ZN88-F1
#
_cell.length_a   1.000
_cell.length_b   1.000
_cell.length_c   1.000
_cell.angle_alpha   90.00
_cell.angle_beta   90.00
_cell.angle_gamma   90.00
#
_symmetry.space_group_name_H-M   'P 1'
#
loop_
_entity.id
_entity.type
_entity.pdbx_description
1 polymer ?
#
loop_
_entity_poly.entity_id
_entity_poly.type
_entity_poly.pdbx_seq_one_letter_code
_entity_poly.pdbx_strand_id
1 'polypeptide(L)'
;MAAHGKLRRERGLQAEYEAQVKEMRWQLSEQLRCLELQGELRRELLQELAEFMRRRAEVELEYSRGLEKLAERFASRGGRLGGSSREQQSFRKEPSLLSPLHCWAVLLEQTRQQSRDSAALSEVLAGPLAQRLSHIAEDVGRVVRKVGLVSGAMQGVEGLRI
;
A
#
# COMPACT_ATOMS: atom_id res chain seq x y z
N MET A 1 -22.98 -30.74 62.99
CA MET A 1 -22.57 -29.36 62.63
C MET A 1 -21.48 -29.25 61.55
N ALA A 2 -20.63 -30.27 61.32
CA ALA A 2 -19.54 -30.20 60.33
C ALA A 2 -19.97 -30.11 58.84
N ALA A 3 -21.16 -30.62 58.48
CA ALA A 3 -21.66 -30.61 57.09
C ALA A 3 -21.96 -29.18 56.58
N HIS A 4 -22.47 -28.31 57.46
CA HIS A 4 -22.84 -26.94 57.10
C HIS A 4 -21.61 -26.04 56.82
N GLY A 5 -20.48 -26.36 57.46
CA GLY A 5 -19.19 -25.71 57.21
C GLY A 5 -18.55 -26.14 55.89
N LYS A 6 -18.68 -27.41 55.50
CA LYS A 6 -18.21 -27.92 54.19
C LYS A 6 -19.00 -27.31 53.03
N LEU A 7 -20.33 -27.32 53.11
CA LEU A 7 -21.21 -26.69 52.11
C LEU A 7 -20.98 -25.18 51.94
N ARG A 8 -20.71 -24.45 53.03
CA ARG A 8 -20.38 -23.01 52.97
C ARG A 8 -19.02 -22.77 52.30
N ARG A 9 -18.05 -23.65 52.52
CA ARG A 9 -16.71 -23.58 51.91
C ARG A 9 -16.74 -23.93 50.42
N GLU A 10 -17.50 -24.96 50.03
CA GLU A 10 -17.74 -25.33 48.62
C GLU A 10 -18.42 -24.20 47.84
N ARG A 11 -19.44 -23.54 48.42
CA ARG A 11 -20.06 -22.36 47.80
C ARG A 11 -19.10 -21.18 47.63
N GLY A 12 -18.16 -21.00 48.56
CA GLY A 12 -17.11 -19.96 48.45
C GLY A 12 -16.15 -20.23 47.30
N LEU A 13 -15.65 -21.47 47.21
CA LEU A 13 -14.77 -21.90 46.10
C LEU A 13 -15.44 -21.79 44.74
N GLN A 14 -16.74 -22.11 44.67
CA GLN A 14 -17.53 -21.96 43.45
C GLN A 14 -17.69 -20.49 43.04
N ALA A 15 -17.96 -19.59 44.00
CA ALA A 15 -18.08 -18.15 43.73
C ALA A 15 -16.74 -17.53 43.26
N GLU A 16 -15.61 -17.95 43.85
CA GLU A 16 -14.28 -17.52 43.43
C GLU A 16 -13.94 -18.00 42.01
N TYR A 17 -14.28 -19.25 41.68
CA TYR A 17 -14.13 -19.79 40.32
C TYR A 17 -14.99 -19.03 39.30
N GLU A 18 -16.26 -18.76 39.62
CA GLU A 18 -17.15 -17.98 38.76
C GLU A 18 -16.63 -16.55 38.53
N ALA A 19 -16.07 -15.92 39.58
CA ALA A 19 -15.44 -14.60 39.48
C ALA A 19 -14.20 -14.64 38.56
N GLN A 20 -13.35 -15.65 38.68
CA GLN A 20 -12.17 -15.82 37.83
C GLN A 20 -12.55 -16.06 36.36
N VAL A 21 -13.60 -16.85 36.10
CA VAL A 21 -14.11 -17.08 34.74
C VAL A 21 -14.66 -15.79 34.14
N LYS A 22 -15.35 -14.95 34.92
CA LYS A 22 -15.83 -13.63 34.47
C LYS A 22 -14.68 -12.69 34.14
N GLU A 23 -13.66 -12.64 35.00
CA GLU A 23 -12.46 -11.82 34.78
C GLU A 23 -11.72 -12.24 33.51
N MET A 24 -11.45 -13.53 33.33
CA MET A 24 -10.80 -14.05 32.12
C MET A 24 -11.60 -13.74 30.86
N ARG A 25 -12.94 -13.87 30.92
CA ARG A 25 -13.81 -13.53 29.79
C ARG A 25 -13.76 -12.04 29.48
N TRP A 26 -13.80 -11.18 30.48
CA TRP A 26 -13.69 -9.74 30.29
C TRP A 26 -12.36 -9.37 29.62
N GLN A 27 -11.24 -9.91 30.11
CA GLN A 27 -9.92 -9.66 29.53
C GLN A 27 -9.84 -10.10 28.06
N LEU A 28 -10.35 -11.28 27.73
CA LEU A 28 -10.39 -11.80 26.36
C LEU A 28 -11.29 -10.95 25.44
N SER A 29 -12.44 -10.47 25.94
CA SER A 29 -13.31 -9.56 25.18
C SER A 29 -12.62 -8.24 24.86
N GLU A 30 -11.88 -7.67 25.81
CA GLU A 30 -11.12 -6.44 25.57
C GLU A 30 -9.97 -6.66 24.58
N GLN A 31 -9.30 -7.82 24.65
CA GLN A 31 -8.30 -8.20 23.66
C GLN A 31 -8.88 -8.31 22.24
N LEU A 32 -10.05 -8.94 22.09
CA LEU A 32 -10.74 -9.03 20.80
C LEU A 32 -11.12 -7.64 20.28
N ARG A 33 -11.63 -6.76 21.14
CA ARG A 33 -11.95 -5.36 20.79
C ARG A 33 -10.72 -4.58 20.32
N CYS A 34 -9.58 -4.79 20.98
CA CYS A 34 -8.31 -4.19 20.57
C CYS A 34 -7.87 -4.69 19.19
N LEU A 35 -7.96 -5.99 18.93
CA LEU A 35 -7.62 -6.59 17.64
C LEU A 35 -8.54 -6.11 16.51
N GLU A 36 -9.84 -5.95 16.77
CA GLU A 36 -10.79 -5.36 15.82
C GLU A 36 -10.37 -3.94 15.44
N LEU A 37 -10.13 -3.08 16.44
CA LEU A 37 -9.70 -1.70 16.21
C LEU A 37 -8.39 -1.62 15.44
N GLN A 38 -7.39 -2.42 15.81
CA GLN A 38 -6.10 -2.48 15.10
C GLN A 38 -6.28 -2.92 13.64
N GLY A 39 -7.15 -3.90 13.39
CA GLY A 39 -7.45 -4.36 12.05
C GLY A 39 -8.15 -3.30 11.20
N GLU A 40 -9.08 -2.54 11.79
CA GLU A 40 -9.75 -1.43 11.10
C GLU A 40 -8.77 -0.32 10.71
N LEU A 41 -7.94 0.14 11.65
CA LEU A 41 -6.90 1.13 11.37
C LEU A 41 -5.93 0.67 10.28
N ARG A 42 -5.54 -0.61 10.30
CA ARG A 42 -4.67 -1.18 9.28
C ARG A 42 -5.36 -1.25 7.92
N ARG A 43 -6.65 -1.56 7.88
CA ARG A 43 -7.46 -1.57 6.65
C ARG A 43 -7.52 -0.17 6.03
N GLU A 44 -7.82 0.83 6.84
CA GLU A 44 -7.87 2.24 6.41
C GLU A 44 -6.52 2.70 5.85
N LEU A 45 -5.43 2.44 6.59
CA LEU A 45 -4.08 2.77 6.12
C LEU A 45 -3.74 2.11 4.78
N LEU A 46 -4.14 0.85 4.56
CA LEU A 46 -3.92 0.17 3.28
C LEU A 46 -4.70 0.82 2.13
N GLN A 47 -5.91 1.32 2.39
CA GLN A 47 -6.70 2.04 1.41
C GLN A 47 -6.09 3.40 1.08
N GLU A 48 -5.64 4.15 2.09
CA GLU A 48 -4.92 5.41 1.92
C GLU A 48 -3.62 5.22 1.13
N LEU A 49 -2.85 4.16 1.42
CA LEU A 49 -1.65 3.82 0.66
C LEU A 49 -1.99 3.49 -0.80
N ALA A 50 -3.06 2.75 -1.07
CA ALA A 50 -3.48 2.45 -2.43
C ALA A 50 -3.84 3.72 -3.21
N GLU A 51 -4.54 4.66 -2.57
CA GLU A 51 -4.88 5.96 -3.14
C GLU A 51 -3.64 6.84 -3.36
N PHE A 52 -2.71 6.85 -2.41
CA PHE A 52 -1.43 7.55 -2.57
C PHE A 52 -0.65 7.02 -3.78
N MET A 53 -0.62 5.70 -4.00
CA MET A 53 0.05 5.13 -5.18
C MET A 53 -0.62 5.56 -6.49
N ARG A 54 -1.95 5.66 -6.54
CA ARG A 54 -2.67 6.18 -7.72
C ARG A 54 -2.30 7.65 -8.00
N ARG A 55 -2.33 8.51 -7.00
CA ARG A 55 -1.93 9.93 -7.15
C ARG A 55 -0.47 10.08 -7.54
N ARG A 56 0.42 9.26 -6.96
CA ARG A 56 1.83 9.25 -7.35
C ARG A 56 2.00 8.81 -8.81
N ALA A 57 1.23 7.83 -9.28
CA ALA A 57 1.24 7.41 -10.66
C ALA A 57 0.82 8.53 -11.63
N GLU A 58 -0.18 9.34 -11.27
CA GLU A 58 -0.60 10.49 -12.06
C GLU A 58 0.54 11.51 -12.21
N VAL A 59 1.24 11.82 -11.12
CA VAL A 59 2.41 12.72 -11.13
C VAL A 59 3.53 12.17 -12.02
N GLU A 60 3.85 10.88 -11.93
CA GLU A 60 4.86 10.25 -12.79
C GLU A 60 4.47 10.29 -14.28
N LEU A 61 3.17 10.10 -14.58
CA LEU A 61 2.67 10.17 -15.95
C LEU A 61 2.73 11.59 -16.52
N GLU A 62 2.39 12.59 -15.71
CA GLU A 62 2.54 14.00 -16.07
C GLU A 62 4.00 14.37 -16.33
N TYR A 63 4.92 13.91 -15.47
CA TYR A 63 6.34 14.12 -15.64
C TYR A 63 6.86 13.46 -16.92
N SER A 64 6.48 12.21 -17.17
CA SER A 64 6.79 11.50 -18.43
C SER A 64 6.33 12.27 -19.66
N ARG A 65 5.08 12.75 -19.68
CA ARG A 65 4.53 13.59 -20.77
C ARG A 65 5.28 14.92 -20.92
N GLY A 66 5.73 15.50 -19.81
CA GLY A 66 6.55 16.72 -19.81
C GLY A 66 7.91 16.50 -20.49
N LEU A 67 8.58 15.40 -20.15
CA LEU A 67 9.86 15.01 -20.75
C LEU A 67 9.72 14.68 -22.25
N GLU A 68 8.68 13.96 -22.67
CA GLU A 68 8.45 13.65 -24.08
C GLU A 68 8.25 14.94 -24.91
N LYS A 69 7.38 15.85 -24.42
CA LYS A 69 7.17 17.16 -25.05
C LYS A 69 8.46 17.98 -25.13
N LEU A 70 9.31 17.93 -24.10
CA LEU A 70 10.61 18.59 -24.11
C LEU A 70 11.52 18.00 -25.18
N ALA A 71 11.64 16.67 -25.22
CA ALA A 71 12.46 15.97 -26.21
C ALA A 71 11.99 16.24 -27.64
N GLU A 72 10.69 16.22 -27.93
CA GLU A 72 10.13 16.49 -29.26
C GLU A 72 10.40 17.93 -29.75
N ARG A 73 10.24 18.92 -28.87
CA ARG A 73 10.50 20.34 -29.18
C ARG A 73 11.95 20.58 -29.60
N PHE A 74 12.87 19.84 -29.02
CA PHE A 74 14.31 20.02 -29.23
C PHE A 74 14.89 19.06 -30.27
N ALA A 75 14.27 17.90 -30.49
CA ALA A 75 14.57 17.01 -31.61
C ALA A 75 14.26 17.69 -32.97
N SER A 76 13.14 18.41 -33.07
CA SER A 76 12.77 19.18 -34.26
C SER A 76 13.68 20.40 -34.52
N ARG A 77 14.32 20.95 -33.47
CA ARG A 77 15.30 22.05 -33.56
C ARG A 77 16.73 21.58 -33.84
N GLY A 78 17.07 20.34 -33.49
CA GLY A 78 18.37 19.72 -33.81
C GLY A 78 18.66 19.62 -35.32
N GLY A 79 17.62 19.59 -36.16
CA GLY A 79 17.75 19.70 -37.62
C GLY A 79 18.09 21.11 -38.14
N ARG A 80 18.09 22.15 -37.28
CA ARG A 80 18.49 23.52 -37.64
C ARG A 80 19.87 23.91 -37.11
N LEU A 81 20.41 23.16 -36.14
CA LEU A 81 21.70 23.41 -35.47
C LEU A 81 22.83 22.49 -35.96
N GLY A 82 22.51 21.36 -36.60
CA GLY A 82 23.44 20.61 -37.44
C GLY A 82 23.24 21.04 -38.88
N GLY A 83 24.30 21.40 -39.59
CA GLY A 83 24.23 21.92 -40.95
C GLY A 83 23.52 21.00 -41.93
N SER A 84 23.28 21.53 -43.13
CA SER A 84 22.70 20.87 -44.31
C SER A 84 22.86 19.36 -44.27
N SER A 85 21.79 18.60 -44.58
CA SER A 85 21.66 17.13 -44.61
C SER A 85 22.92 16.31 -45.02
N ARG A 86 23.84 16.94 -45.75
CA ARG A 86 25.19 16.47 -46.11
C ARG A 86 26.18 16.33 -44.93
N GLU A 87 26.20 17.23 -43.96
CA GLU A 87 27.08 17.12 -42.77
C GLU A 87 26.60 16.03 -41.81
N GLN A 88 25.28 15.88 -41.67
CA GLN A 88 24.66 14.84 -40.86
C GLN A 88 25.00 13.41 -41.36
N GLN A 89 25.25 13.24 -42.67
CA GLN A 89 25.79 12.00 -43.25
C GLN A 89 27.31 11.83 -43.02
N SER A 90 28.06 12.92 -42.97
CA SER A 90 29.51 12.90 -42.70
C SER A 90 29.82 12.53 -41.25
N PHE A 91 29.05 13.06 -40.29
CA PHE A 91 29.22 12.80 -38.85
C PHE A 91 28.86 11.37 -38.42
N ARG A 92 28.15 10.59 -39.25
CA ARG A 92 27.91 9.16 -38.96
C ARG A 92 29.16 8.29 -39.18
N LYS A 93 30.21 8.82 -39.82
CA LYS A 93 31.40 8.04 -40.20
C LYS A 93 32.61 8.26 -39.29
N GLU A 94 32.59 9.25 -38.40
CA GLU A 94 33.74 9.54 -37.54
C GLU A 94 33.33 9.53 -36.07
N PRO A 95 33.82 8.58 -35.25
CA PRO A 95 33.53 8.51 -33.83
C PRO A 95 34.40 9.54 -33.11
N SER A 96 34.18 10.83 -33.35
CA SER A 96 34.69 11.85 -32.43
C SER A 96 33.78 11.87 -31.21
N LEU A 97 34.13 10.99 -30.26
CA LEU A 97 33.64 11.08 -28.89
C LEU A 97 33.84 12.54 -28.47
N LEU A 98 32.75 13.25 -28.14
CA LEU A 98 32.71 14.64 -27.66
C LEU A 98 32.46 15.77 -28.69
N SER A 99 31.85 15.52 -29.85
CA SER A 99 31.25 16.66 -30.59
C SER A 99 30.03 17.21 -29.84
N PRO A 100 29.80 18.55 -29.77
CA PRO A 100 28.61 19.12 -29.15
C PRO A 100 27.29 18.54 -29.69
N LEU A 101 27.29 18.14 -30.96
CA LEU A 101 26.16 17.47 -31.61
C LEU A 101 25.92 16.06 -31.04
N HIS A 102 26.98 15.31 -30.74
CA HIS A 102 26.87 14.01 -30.08
C HIS A 102 26.36 14.17 -28.64
N CYS A 103 26.91 15.12 -27.87
CA CYS A 103 26.43 15.42 -26.52
C CYS A 103 24.94 15.77 -26.52
N TRP A 104 24.50 16.59 -27.48
CA TRP A 104 23.10 16.93 -27.67
C TRP A 104 22.22 15.70 -27.97
N ALA A 105 22.66 14.83 -28.87
CA ALA A 105 21.94 13.60 -29.20
C ALA A 105 21.80 12.67 -27.98
N VAL A 106 22.87 12.51 -27.19
CA VAL A 106 22.85 11.71 -25.96
C VAL A 106 21.87 12.31 -24.93
N LEU A 107 21.87 13.63 -24.73
CA LEU A 107 20.95 14.30 -23.81
C LEU A 107 19.48 14.10 -24.22
N LEU A 108 19.17 14.17 -25.52
CA LEU A 108 17.82 13.92 -26.02
C LEU A 108 17.39 12.48 -25.81
N GLU A 109 18.28 11.51 -26.05
CA GLU A 109 17.95 10.09 -25.82
C GLU A 109 17.78 9.78 -24.33
N GLN A 110 18.63 10.33 -23.46
CA GLN A 110 18.47 10.21 -22.01
C GLN A 110 17.12 10.79 -21.53
N THR A 111 16.73 11.95 -22.07
CA THR A 111 15.44 12.58 -21.73
C THR A 111 14.25 11.69 -22.14
N ARG A 112 14.30 11.08 -23.33
CA ARG A 112 13.30 10.11 -23.79
C ARG A 112 13.29 8.85 -22.94
N GLN A 113 14.47 8.35 -22.56
CA GLN A 113 14.56 7.18 -21.70
C GLN A 113 13.92 7.46 -20.33
N GLN A 114 14.20 8.60 -19.71
CA GLN A 114 13.54 9.03 -18.48
C GLN A 114 12.02 9.16 -18.63
N SER A 115 11.54 9.65 -19.78
CA SER A 115 10.10 9.68 -20.08
C SER A 115 9.48 8.28 -20.06
N ARG A 116 10.13 7.30 -20.72
CA ARG A 116 9.67 5.90 -20.74
C ARG A 116 9.71 5.24 -19.36
N ASP A 117 10.78 5.48 -18.60
CA ASP A 117 10.94 4.93 -17.26
C ASP A 117 9.87 5.45 -16.30
N SER A 118 9.57 6.76 -16.34
CA SER A 118 8.49 7.35 -15.54
C SER A 118 7.10 6.88 -15.98
N ALA A 119 6.86 6.65 -17.27
CA ALA A 119 5.61 6.06 -17.74
C ALA A 119 5.43 4.62 -17.21
N ALA A 120 6.48 3.80 -17.29
CA ALA A 120 6.46 2.44 -16.76
C ALA A 120 6.26 2.42 -15.24
N LEU A 121 6.89 3.35 -14.51
CA LEU A 121 6.67 3.51 -13.07
C LEU A 121 5.22 3.87 -12.76
N SER A 122 4.61 4.79 -13.52
CA SER A 122 3.20 5.15 -13.39
C SER A 122 2.28 3.92 -13.54
N GLU A 123 2.50 3.10 -14.58
CA GLU A 123 1.71 1.89 -14.82
C GLU A 123 1.80 0.90 -13.66
N VAL A 124 3.00 0.67 -13.12
CA VAL A 124 3.21 -0.24 -11.97
C VAL A 124 2.54 0.29 -10.71
N LEU A 125 2.64 1.59 -10.44
CA LEU A 125 2.05 2.23 -9.26
C LEU A 125 0.51 2.20 -9.30
N ALA A 126 -0.09 2.61 -10.42
CA ALA A 126 -1.55 2.68 -10.57
C ALA A 126 -2.21 1.30 -10.73
N GLY A 127 -1.50 0.36 -11.36
CA GLY A 127 -2.02 -0.99 -11.62
C GLY A 127 -1.71 -1.95 -10.48
N PRO A 128 -0.69 -2.82 -10.64
CA PRO A 128 -0.48 -3.97 -9.77
C PRO A 128 -0.24 -3.59 -8.30
N LEU A 129 0.44 -2.48 -8.02
CA LEU A 129 0.73 -2.10 -6.64
C LEU A 129 -0.53 -1.61 -5.91
N ALA A 130 -1.27 -0.65 -6.49
CA ALA A 130 -2.49 -0.14 -5.88
C ALA A 130 -3.56 -1.24 -5.73
N GLN A 131 -3.72 -2.11 -6.74
CA GLN A 131 -4.65 -3.25 -6.67
C GLN A 131 -4.29 -4.22 -5.54
N ARG A 132 -3.00 -4.56 -5.40
CA ARG A 132 -2.54 -5.46 -4.34
C ARG A 132 -2.79 -4.89 -2.94
N LEU A 133 -2.58 -3.59 -2.76
CA LEU A 133 -2.91 -2.91 -1.50
C LEU A 133 -4.41 -2.96 -1.19
N SER A 134 -5.26 -2.69 -2.20
CA SER A 134 -6.72 -2.81 -2.05
C SER A 134 -7.16 -4.23 -1.70
N HIS A 135 -6.60 -5.26 -2.35
CA HIS A 135 -6.89 -6.66 -2.01
C HIS A 135 -6.49 -7.03 -0.58
N ILE A 136 -5.30 -6.61 -0.14
CA ILE A 136 -4.87 -6.85 1.25
C ILE A 136 -5.82 -6.12 2.22
N ALA A 137 -6.28 -4.91 1.89
CA ALA A 137 -7.27 -4.20 2.72
C ALA A 137 -8.60 -4.97 2.84
N GLU A 138 -9.08 -5.56 1.75
CA GLU A 138 -10.27 -6.43 1.76
C GLU A 138 -10.07 -7.67 2.62
N ASP A 139 -8.90 -8.31 2.54
CA ASP A 139 -8.55 -9.46 3.36
C ASP A 139 -8.50 -9.12 4.85
N VAL A 140 -7.89 -8.00 5.21
CA VAL A 140 -7.90 -7.49 6.58
C VAL A 140 -9.35 -7.26 7.03
N GLY A 141 -10.19 -6.64 6.20
CA GLY A 141 -11.62 -6.46 6.50
C GLY A 141 -12.37 -7.78 6.69
N ARG A 142 -12.04 -8.84 5.93
CA ARG A 142 -12.58 -10.20 6.15
C ARG A 142 -12.15 -10.76 7.50
N VAL A 143 -10.89 -10.59 7.89
CA VAL A 143 -10.37 -11.03 9.19
C VAL A 143 -11.04 -10.28 10.33
N VAL A 144 -11.13 -8.95 10.26
CA VAL A 144 -11.79 -8.11 11.29
C VAL A 144 -13.23 -8.55 11.52
N ARG A 145 -14.00 -8.79 10.43
CA ARG A 145 -15.37 -9.30 10.57
C ARG A 145 -15.44 -10.64 11.29
N LYS A 146 -14.49 -11.55 11.05
CA LYS A 146 -14.43 -12.83 11.78
C LYS A 146 -14.13 -12.61 13.26
N VAL A 147 -13.23 -11.69 13.60
CA VAL A 147 -12.95 -11.33 15.00
C VAL A 147 -14.21 -10.78 15.67
N GLY A 148 -14.94 -9.90 14.99
CA GLY A 148 -16.24 -9.37 15.45
C GLY A 148 -17.28 -10.45 15.74
N LEU A 149 -17.37 -11.49 14.89
CA LEU A 149 -18.28 -12.61 15.13
C LEU A 149 -17.89 -13.43 16.37
N VAL A 150 -16.58 -13.63 16.60
CA VAL A 150 -16.07 -14.34 17.78
C VAL A 150 -16.33 -13.52 19.04
N SER A 151 -16.08 -12.22 18.99
CA SER A 151 -16.37 -11.26 20.08
C SER A 151 -17.85 -11.27 20.44
N GLY A 152 -18.74 -11.16 19.44
CA GLY A 152 -20.19 -11.24 19.64
C GLY A 152 -20.66 -12.58 20.18
N ALA A 153 -20.10 -13.70 19.72
CA ALA A 153 -20.41 -15.03 20.25
C ALA A 153 -20.00 -15.15 21.73
N MET A 154 -18.87 -14.55 22.11
CA MET A 154 -18.34 -14.58 23.46
C MET A 154 -19.19 -13.77 24.45
N GLN A 155 -19.76 -12.65 23.99
CA GLN A 155 -20.73 -11.83 24.73
C GLN A 155 -22.13 -12.46 24.76
N GLY A 156 -22.58 -13.09 23.67
CA GLY A 156 -23.90 -13.73 23.57
C GLY A 156 -24.14 -14.90 24.54
N VAL A 157 -23.08 -15.49 25.10
CA VAL A 157 -23.20 -16.51 26.17
C VAL A 157 -23.81 -15.93 27.46
N GLU A 158 -23.81 -14.61 27.64
CA GLU A 158 -24.47 -13.94 28.78
C GLU A 158 -26.01 -14.01 28.70
N GLY A 159 -26.60 -14.02 27.50
CA GLY A 159 -28.05 -13.96 27.32
C GLY A 159 -28.80 -15.28 27.51
N LEU A 160 -28.08 -16.41 27.54
CA LEU A 160 -28.66 -17.76 27.72
C LEU A 160 -28.52 -18.32 29.14
N ARG A 161 -27.92 -17.57 30.08
CA ARG A 161 -27.69 -17.98 31.47
C ARG A 161 -28.43 -17.13 32.50
N ILE A 162 -29.58 -16.56 32.13
CA ILE A 162 -30.54 -15.96 33.05
C ILE A 162 -31.84 -16.76 32.99
#